data_AF-A0A9P7GC99-F1
#
_entry.id   AF-A0A9P7GC99-F1
#
_cell.length_a   1.000
_cell.length_b   1.000
_cell.length_c   1.000
_cell.angle_alpha   90.00
_cell.angle_beta   90.00
_cell.angle_gamma   90.00
#
_symmetry.space_group_name_H-M   'P 1'
#
loop_
_entity.id
_entity.type
_entity.pdbx_description
1 polymer ?
#
loop_
_entity_poly.entity_id
_entity_poly.type
_entity_poly.pdbx_seq_one_letter_code
_entity_poly.pdbx_strand_id
1 'polypeptide(L)'
;MGLDGVEIFTNSSGSHHELRKLYTRVELIKEATLKLGGIYLYANQQGCDGDRLYYDGCAMIAVNGRIVAQGSQFSLNDVEVVSATIDIEDVRAHRAKSSKSMQAAQAERYHRVEVDFALTRGKFEEVDEQDSIGLIGSKSIDVRYHSPEEEIARITGEPEDSTYVPVDPREFTGRIFHTCYMGTENSSAETRKRAKQLGEAIGSYHVDLNMDTIVTAVRNLFGFVTGVRPRFRSHGGSNAENLALQNIQARLRMVLAYMFAQLLPFVRGRSGGLLVLGSANVDESLRGYLTKYDCSSADLNPIGGISKTDLKKFIAYAQHSFDMPILGSFLSAVPTAELEPITETYVQSDEADMGMTYDELSVFGRLRKVEKCGPYSTFTKLIHEWGSFLSPTQIAEKVKLFFFEHARNRHKMTTLTPSYHAESYSPDDNRFDLRPFLYPARFPWQFKKIDEVAAALPDRSIQSSAVDKDKTE
;
A
#
# COMPACT_ATOMS: atom_id res chain seq x y z
N MET A 1 26.61 -30.83 -0.73
CA MET A 1 27.85 -30.06 -1.03
C MET A 1 28.88 -30.11 0.10
N GLY A 2 28.61 -29.58 1.31
CA GLY A 2 29.63 -29.54 2.38
C GLY A 2 30.09 -30.89 2.98
N LEU A 3 29.29 -31.95 2.79
CA LEU A 3 29.67 -33.34 3.09
C LEU A 3 30.50 -33.97 1.96
N ASP A 4 30.39 -33.47 0.73
CA ASP A 4 31.13 -33.96 -0.44
C ASP A 4 32.41 -33.13 -0.72
N GLY A 5 32.89 -32.42 0.29
CA GLY A 5 34.19 -31.74 0.26
C GLY A 5 34.20 -30.29 -0.22
N VAL A 6 33.08 -29.70 -0.65
CA VAL A 6 33.05 -28.28 -1.08
C VAL A 6 33.47 -27.36 0.06
N GLU A 7 34.52 -26.55 -0.12
CA GLU A 7 35.09 -25.65 0.90
C GLU A 7 34.54 -24.21 0.80
N ILE A 8 34.24 -23.74 -0.41
CA ILE A 8 33.73 -22.39 -0.70
C ILE A 8 32.32 -22.50 -1.31
N PHE A 9 31.38 -21.73 -0.76
CA PHE A 9 29.99 -21.64 -1.22
C PHE A 9 29.71 -20.22 -1.70
N THR A 10 29.21 -20.07 -2.92
CA THR A 10 28.79 -18.79 -3.47
C THR A 10 27.26 -18.71 -3.53
N ASN A 11 26.69 -17.64 -2.97
CA ASN A 11 25.27 -17.34 -3.04
C ASN A 11 25.06 -15.95 -3.66
N SER A 12 24.55 -15.93 -4.88
CA SER A 12 24.05 -14.72 -5.56
C SER A 12 22.56 -14.54 -5.26
N SER A 13 22.19 -13.41 -4.66
CA SER A 13 20.85 -13.12 -4.18
C SER A 13 20.26 -11.85 -4.79
N GLY A 14 18.92 -11.83 -4.84
CA GLY A 14 18.08 -10.64 -5.06
C GLY A 14 17.11 -10.53 -3.88
N SER A 15 17.64 -10.35 -2.67
CA SER A 15 16.85 -10.22 -1.45
C SER A 15 16.55 -8.74 -1.22
N HIS A 16 15.28 -8.37 -1.41
CA HIS A 16 14.80 -7.03 -1.07
C HIS A 16 14.85 -6.78 0.44
N HIS A 17 14.94 -5.50 0.76
CA HIS A 17 14.91 -4.94 2.09
C HIS A 17 13.56 -5.19 2.76
N GLU A 18 13.63 -5.57 4.02
CA GLU A 18 12.53 -5.57 4.96
C GLU A 18 13.13 -5.24 6.32
N LEU A 19 12.45 -4.40 7.10
CA LEU A 19 12.94 -3.97 8.40
C LEU A 19 13.34 -5.19 9.23
N ARG A 20 14.55 -5.15 9.78
CA ARG A 20 15.14 -6.22 10.62
C ARG A 20 15.41 -7.57 9.93
N LYS A 21 15.14 -7.74 8.63
CA LYS A 21 15.39 -9.02 7.92
C LYS A 21 16.87 -9.38 7.79
N LEU A 22 17.77 -8.40 7.88
CA LEU A 22 19.22 -8.65 7.83
C LEU A 22 19.68 -9.60 8.95
N TYR A 23 19.13 -9.49 10.16
CA TYR A 23 19.46 -10.39 11.28
C TYR A 23 19.25 -11.87 10.90
N THR A 24 18.09 -12.18 10.33
CA THR A 24 17.76 -13.55 9.89
C THR A 24 18.73 -14.05 8.83
N ARG A 25 19.10 -13.22 7.85
CA ARG A 25 20.06 -13.60 6.79
C ARG A 25 21.43 -13.94 7.38
N VAL A 26 21.94 -13.07 8.26
CA VAL A 26 23.25 -13.25 8.87
C VAL A 26 23.29 -14.50 9.74
N GLU A 27 22.25 -14.73 10.55
CA GLU A 27 22.18 -15.93 11.40
C GLU A 27 22.11 -17.21 10.57
N LEU A 28 21.33 -17.27 9.49
CA LEU A 28 21.30 -18.42 8.59
C LEU A 28 22.69 -18.73 8.00
N ILE A 29 23.44 -17.71 7.61
CA ILE A 29 24.80 -17.87 7.06
C ILE A 29 25.78 -18.35 8.15
N LYS A 30 25.72 -17.75 9.35
CA LYS A 30 26.56 -18.13 10.49
C LYS A 30 26.26 -19.56 10.94
N GLU A 31 25.00 -19.93 11.12
CA GLU A 31 24.61 -21.27 11.54
C GLU A 31 25.03 -22.34 10.50
N ALA A 32 24.81 -22.07 9.21
CA ALA A 32 25.19 -22.99 8.14
C ALA A 32 26.70 -23.25 8.11
N THR A 33 27.51 -22.17 8.17
CA THR A 33 28.98 -22.27 8.16
C THR A 33 29.53 -22.80 9.48
N LEU A 34 28.89 -22.52 10.62
CA LEU A 34 29.28 -23.08 11.91
C LEU A 34 29.07 -24.60 11.93
N LYS A 35 27.90 -25.05 11.47
CA LYS A 35 27.49 -26.47 11.46
C LYS A 35 28.31 -27.29 10.48
N LEU A 36 28.49 -26.82 9.26
CA LEU A 36 29.16 -27.58 8.20
C LEU A 36 30.65 -27.25 8.06
N GLY A 37 31.12 -26.11 8.55
CA GLY A 37 32.41 -25.54 8.17
C GLY A 37 32.43 -25.08 6.72
N GLY A 38 33.28 -24.12 6.39
CA GLY A 38 33.45 -23.59 5.03
C GLY A 38 33.39 -22.07 4.96
N ILE A 39 33.74 -21.58 3.78
CA ILE A 39 33.69 -20.18 3.39
C ILE A 39 32.37 -19.94 2.65
N TYR A 40 31.62 -18.91 3.02
CA TYR A 40 30.37 -18.54 2.39
C TYR A 40 30.45 -17.12 1.86
N LEU A 41 30.33 -16.97 0.55
CA LEU A 41 30.32 -15.71 -0.17
C LEU A 41 28.86 -15.37 -0.49
N TYR A 42 28.33 -14.34 0.14
CA TYR A 42 27.00 -13.81 -0.11
C TYR A 42 27.11 -12.49 -0.87
N ALA A 43 26.52 -12.45 -2.06
CA ALA A 43 26.38 -11.24 -2.87
C ALA A 43 24.89 -10.97 -3.08
N ASN A 44 24.49 -9.72 -2.96
CA ASN A 44 23.09 -9.30 -3.13
C ASN A 44 23.03 -8.08 -4.04
N GLN A 45 21.91 -7.92 -4.73
CA GLN A 45 21.60 -6.67 -5.42
C GLN A 45 21.52 -5.51 -4.41
N GLN A 46 21.85 -4.30 -4.87
CA GLN A 46 21.78 -3.08 -4.09
C GLN A 46 21.05 -1.99 -4.90
N GLY A 47 20.15 -1.26 -4.25
CA GLY A 47 19.35 -0.20 -4.90
C GLY A 47 17.97 -0.67 -5.37
N CYS A 48 17.32 0.12 -6.22
CA CYS A 48 16.03 -0.23 -6.84
C CYS A 48 16.25 -0.76 -8.27
N ASP A 49 15.53 -1.80 -8.67
CA ASP A 49 15.62 -2.39 -10.01
C ASP A 49 14.53 -1.88 -10.99
N GLY A 50 13.74 -0.90 -10.57
CA GLY A 50 12.65 -0.32 -11.34
C GLY A 50 11.26 -0.80 -10.93
N ASP A 51 11.14 -1.66 -9.91
CA ASP A 51 9.88 -1.97 -9.25
C ASP A 51 9.74 -1.26 -7.88
N ARG A 52 8.87 -1.78 -7.00
CA ARG A 52 8.59 -1.22 -5.67
C ARG A 52 9.55 -1.70 -4.56
N LEU A 53 10.50 -2.56 -4.90
CA LEU A 53 11.43 -3.19 -3.98
C LEU A 53 12.78 -2.46 -4.02
N TYR A 54 13.31 -2.20 -2.83
CA TYR A 54 14.70 -1.77 -2.66
C TYR A 54 15.49 -2.98 -2.18
N TYR A 55 16.64 -3.26 -2.78
CA TYR A 55 17.56 -4.31 -2.37
C TYR A 55 18.67 -3.69 -1.52
N ASP A 56 18.88 -4.24 -0.34
CA ASP A 56 19.75 -3.65 0.69
C ASP A 56 21.18 -4.23 0.70
N GLY A 57 21.68 -4.73 -0.43
CA GLY A 57 23.06 -5.15 -0.57
C GLY A 57 23.53 -6.03 0.59
N CYS A 58 24.46 -5.51 1.40
CA CYS A 58 25.05 -6.19 2.55
C CYS A 58 25.72 -7.50 2.14
N ALA A 59 26.52 -7.43 1.07
CA ALA A 59 27.39 -8.54 0.67
C ALA A 59 28.30 -8.92 1.85
N MET A 60 28.51 -10.21 2.09
CA MET A 60 29.28 -10.66 3.24
C MET A 60 30.06 -11.93 2.97
N ILE A 61 31.16 -12.06 3.69
CA ILE A 61 32.03 -13.23 3.65
C ILE A 61 32.03 -13.85 5.05
N ALA A 62 31.66 -15.12 5.14
CA ALA A 62 31.64 -15.87 6.39
C ALA A 62 32.58 -17.07 6.34
N VAL A 63 33.21 -17.40 7.47
CA VAL A 63 34.10 -18.55 7.63
C VAL A 63 33.77 -19.24 8.94
N ASN A 64 33.35 -20.51 8.88
CA ASN A 64 33.13 -21.36 10.06
C ASN A 64 32.26 -20.73 11.18
N GLY A 65 31.23 -19.96 10.81
CA GLY A 65 30.32 -19.28 11.75
C GLY A 65 30.70 -17.85 12.12
N ARG A 66 31.81 -17.33 11.58
CA ARG A 66 32.29 -15.95 11.81
C ARG A 66 32.14 -15.13 10.54
N ILE A 67 31.77 -13.87 10.66
CA ILE A 67 31.80 -12.93 9.53
C ILE A 67 33.18 -12.28 9.50
N VAL A 68 33.80 -12.22 8.32
CA VAL A 68 35.15 -11.65 8.12
C VAL A 68 35.15 -10.40 7.25
N ALA A 69 34.09 -10.19 6.47
CA ALA A 69 33.88 -8.96 5.72
C ALA A 69 32.38 -8.73 5.50
N GLN A 70 31.97 -7.46 5.51
CA GLN A 70 30.59 -7.02 5.33
C GLN A 70 30.59 -5.71 4.53
N GLY A 71 29.76 -5.65 3.49
CA GLY A 71 29.50 -4.44 2.70
C GLY A 71 28.39 -3.59 3.31
N SER A 72 28.08 -2.48 2.64
CA SER A 72 27.05 -1.55 3.04
C SER A 72 25.65 -2.16 2.88
N GLN A 73 24.78 -1.94 3.88
CA GLN A 73 23.36 -2.29 3.75
C GLN A 73 22.60 -1.26 2.89
N PHE A 74 23.00 0.00 2.97
CA PHE A 74 22.44 1.07 2.15
C PHE A 74 23.58 1.94 1.68
N SER A 75 23.68 2.14 0.37
CA SER A 75 24.66 3.04 -0.22
C SER A 75 24.18 3.48 -1.60
N LEU A 76 24.63 4.67 -2.02
CA LEU A 76 24.36 5.26 -3.33
C LEU A 76 25.36 4.79 -4.39
N ASN A 77 26.33 3.94 -4.03
CA ASN A 77 27.28 3.37 -4.97
C ASN A 77 26.55 2.33 -5.84
N ASP A 78 26.66 2.47 -7.16
CA ASP A 78 26.13 1.47 -8.10
C ASP A 78 26.83 0.10 -7.97
N VAL A 79 28.08 0.10 -7.53
CA VAL A 79 28.90 -1.12 -7.36
C VAL A 79 29.69 -1.04 -6.06
N GLU A 80 29.57 -2.09 -5.23
CA GLU A 80 30.39 -2.32 -4.04
C GLU A 80 31.02 -3.72 -4.12
N VAL A 81 32.31 -3.82 -3.85
CA VAL A 81 33.05 -5.09 -3.85
C VAL A 81 33.61 -5.35 -2.45
N VAL A 82 33.23 -6.50 -1.89
CA VAL A 82 33.70 -6.97 -0.58
C VAL A 82 34.71 -8.11 -0.81
N SER A 83 35.88 -8.02 -0.18
CA SER A 83 36.96 -9.02 -0.29
C SER A 83 37.51 -9.40 1.08
N ALA A 84 38.07 -10.62 1.18
CA ALA A 84 38.73 -11.12 2.37
C ALA A 84 39.84 -12.12 1.99
N THR A 85 40.95 -12.11 2.72
CA THR A 85 42.01 -13.12 2.64
C THR A 85 41.75 -14.18 3.70
N ILE A 86 41.62 -15.45 3.30
CA ILE A 86 41.23 -16.55 4.21
C ILE A 86 42.21 -17.71 4.04
N ASP A 87 42.66 -18.28 5.16
CA ASP A 87 43.39 -19.55 5.16
C ASP A 87 42.41 -20.71 5.00
N ILE A 88 42.58 -21.50 3.93
CA ILE A 88 41.71 -22.65 3.67
C ILE A 88 41.95 -23.78 4.67
N GLU A 89 43.11 -23.82 5.32
CA GLU A 89 43.40 -24.81 6.35
C GLU A 89 42.52 -24.63 7.59
N ASP A 90 42.02 -23.42 7.87
CA ASP A 90 41.03 -23.20 8.93
C ASP A 90 39.73 -23.96 8.68
N VAL A 91 39.30 -24.07 7.42
CA VAL A 91 38.11 -24.86 7.02
C VAL A 91 38.37 -26.34 7.22
N ARG A 92 39.54 -26.82 6.79
CA ARG A 92 39.94 -28.24 6.92
C ARG A 92 40.05 -28.65 8.38
N ALA A 93 40.71 -27.83 9.20
CA ALA A 93 40.83 -28.02 10.63
C ALA A 93 39.47 -28.03 11.33
N HIS A 94 38.56 -27.09 11.03
CA HIS A 94 37.21 -27.06 11.63
C HIS A 94 36.39 -28.30 11.30
N ARG A 95 36.62 -28.89 10.11
CA ARG A 95 35.93 -30.09 9.61
C ARG A 95 36.52 -31.41 10.10
N ALA A 96 37.71 -31.41 10.72
CA ALA A 96 38.41 -32.60 11.21
C ALA A 96 37.74 -33.21 12.46
N LYS A 97 36.47 -33.64 12.33
CA LYS A 97 35.66 -34.27 13.37
C LYS A 97 35.16 -35.62 12.90
N SER A 98 35.37 -36.67 13.69
CA SER A 98 35.08 -38.07 13.32
C SER A 98 33.61 -38.31 12.90
N SER A 99 32.65 -37.60 13.50
CA SER A 99 31.23 -37.69 13.15
C SER A 99 30.92 -37.16 11.75
N LYS A 100 31.64 -36.14 11.30
CA LYS A 100 31.46 -35.55 9.97
C LYS A 100 31.98 -36.49 8.88
N SER A 101 33.11 -37.16 9.11
CA SER A 101 33.67 -38.13 8.15
C SER A 101 32.71 -39.30 7.87
N MET A 102 32.00 -39.77 8.90
CA MET A 102 30.98 -40.82 8.74
C MET A 102 29.79 -40.36 7.88
N GLN A 103 29.32 -39.13 8.09
CA GLN A 103 28.23 -38.54 7.30
C GLN A 103 28.68 -38.29 5.85
N ALA A 104 29.92 -37.83 5.65
CA ALA A 104 30.51 -37.61 4.34
C ALA A 104 30.62 -38.90 3.52
N ALA A 105 30.99 -40.01 4.16
CA ALA A 105 31.08 -41.31 3.49
C ALA A 105 29.73 -41.83 2.95
N GLN A 106 28.61 -41.40 3.54
CA GLN A 106 27.25 -41.78 3.14
C GLN A 106 26.59 -40.76 2.20
N ALA A 107 27.23 -39.61 1.95
CA ALA A 107 26.65 -38.55 1.14
C ALA A 107 26.71 -38.89 -0.35
N GLU A 108 25.69 -38.45 -1.08
CA GLU A 108 25.68 -38.49 -2.54
C GLU A 108 26.80 -37.59 -3.10
N ARG A 109 27.53 -38.13 -4.08
CA ARG A 109 28.63 -37.41 -4.73
C ARG A 109 28.08 -36.45 -5.78
N TYR A 110 28.59 -35.23 -5.78
CA TYR A 110 28.32 -34.25 -6.81
C TYR A 110 29.19 -34.52 -8.04
N HIS A 111 28.68 -34.11 -9.20
CA HIS A 111 29.49 -34.02 -10.42
C HIS A 111 30.63 -33.02 -10.21
N ARG A 112 31.85 -33.40 -10.60
CA ARG A 112 33.05 -32.58 -10.43
C ARG A 112 33.54 -32.15 -11.80
N VAL A 113 33.77 -30.84 -11.93
CA VAL A 113 34.41 -30.24 -13.10
C VAL A 113 35.83 -29.90 -12.69
N GLU A 114 36.80 -30.52 -13.34
CA GLU A 114 38.21 -30.20 -13.12
C GLU A 114 38.56 -28.92 -13.87
N VAL A 115 39.25 -28.01 -13.18
CA VAL A 115 39.66 -26.71 -13.72
C VAL A 115 41.15 -26.58 -13.45
N ASP A 116 41.94 -26.35 -14.50
CA ASP A 116 43.39 -26.11 -14.40
C ASP A 116 43.64 -24.67 -13.92
N PHE A 117 43.36 -24.44 -12.63
CA PHE A 117 43.45 -23.13 -11.99
C PHE A 117 43.72 -23.26 -10.49
N ALA A 118 44.59 -22.41 -9.96
CA ALA A 118 44.85 -22.28 -8.53
C ALA A 118 44.19 -21.00 -7.97
N LEU A 119 43.34 -21.17 -6.96
CA LEU A 119 42.70 -20.06 -6.23
C LEU A 119 43.72 -19.23 -5.42
N THR A 120 44.78 -19.87 -4.93
CA THR A 120 45.93 -19.22 -4.31
C THR A 120 47.04 -19.04 -5.35
N ARG A 121 47.64 -17.84 -5.42
CA ARG A 121 48.79 -17.55 -6.28
C ARG A 121 50.05 -17.41 -5.44
N GLY A 122 51.18 -17.85 -6.01
CA GLY A 122 52.50 -17.79 -5.38
C GLY A 122 52.94 -19.12 -4.80
N LYS A 123 54.15 -19.58 -5.17
CA LYS A 123 54.93 -20.43 -4.27
C LYS A 123 55.37 -19.53 -3.12
N PHE A 124 55.37 -20.02 -1.88
CA PHE A 124 55.91 -19.27 -0.73
C PHE A 124 57.33 -18.71 -0.98
N GLU A 125 58.06 -19.25 -1.95
CA GLU A 125 59.40 -18.85 -2.38
C GLU A 125 59.44 -17.64 -3.35
N GLU A 126 58.32 -17.19 -3.89
CA GLU A 126 58.23 -16.12 -4.91
C GLU A 126 57.48 -14.86 -4.41
N VAL A 127 57.16 -14.78 -3.11
CA VAL A 127 56.45 -13.66 -2.49
C VAL A 127 57.45 -12.64 -1.96
N ASP A 128 57.45 -11.42 -2.50
CA ASP A 128 58.32 -10.33 -2.04
C ASP A 128 57.86 -9.81 -0.66
N GLU A 129 58.74 -9.23 0.17
CA GLU A 129 58.38 -8.78 1.54
C GLU A 129 57.19 -7.79 1.54
N GLN A 130 56.96 -7.06 0.44
CA GLN A 130 55.84 -6.13 0.30
C GLN A 130 54.48 -6.83 0.08
N ASP A 131 54.45 -8.06 -0.47
CA ASP A 131 53.23 -8.84 -0.69
C ASP A 131 52.76 -9.58 0.58
N SER A 132 53.63 -9.67 1.60
CA SER A 132 53.34 -10.32 2.87
C SER A 132 52.24 -9.64 3.70
N ILE A 133 52.00 -8.34 3.46
CA ILE A 133 50.92 -7.57 4.12
C ILE A 133 49.54 -8.07 3.67
N GLY A 134 49.41 -8.54 2.42
CA GLY A 134 48.16 -9.09 1.87
C GLY A 134 47.84 -10.52 2.32
N LEU A 135 48.82 -11.21 2.94
CA LEU A 135 48.68 -12.58 3.47
C LEU A 135 48.14 -12.62 4.90
N ILE A 136 47.94 -11.46 5.54
CA ILE A 136 47.32 -11.41 6.87
C ILE A 136 45.85 -11.80 6.73
N GLY A 137 45.49 -12.96 7.28
CA GLY A 137 44.11 -13.44 7.27
C GLY A 137 43.13 -12.43 7.86
N SER A 138 42.02 -12.20 7.15
CA SER A 138 40.97 -11.30 7.60
C SER A 138 40.41 -11.77 8.94
N LYS A 139 40.41 -10.86 9.93
CA LYS A 139 39.91 -11.15 11.27
C LYS A 139 38.39 -11.22 11.27
N SER A 140 37.84 -11.94 12.24
CA SER A 140 36.41 -11.87 12.52
C SER A 140 36.02 -10.43 12.85
N ILE A 141 34.91 -9.98 12.28
CA ILE A 141 34.29 -8.69 12.59
C ILE A 141 32.96 -8.93 13.29
N ASP A 142 32.59 -7.99 14.16
CA ASP A 142 31.22 -7.90 14.63
C ASP A 142 30.36 -7.33 13.50
N VAL A 143 29.24 -8.00 13.26
CA VAL A 143 28.33 -7.60 12.19
C VAL A 143 27.67 -6.29 12.59
N ARG A 144 27.79 -5.29 11.73
CA ARG A 144 27.09 -4.02 11.92
C ARG A 144 25.65 -4.21 11.50
N TYR A 145 24.76 -4.01 12.47
CA TYR A 145 23.34 -3.86 12.22
C TYR A 145 22.95 -2.42 12.52
N HIS A 146 22.01 -1.89 11.77
CA HIS A 146 21.34 -0.66 12.16
C HIS A 146 20.32 -0.97 13.27
N SER A 147 20.22 -0.07 14.25
CA SER A 147 19.05 -0.06 15.14
C SER A 147 17.79 0.28 14.33
N PRO A 148 16.59 -0.08 14.81
CA PRO A 148 15.34 0.36 14.18
C PRO A 148 15.29 1.88 13.98
N GLU A 149 15.75 2.63 14.96
CA GLU A 149 15.76 4.08 14.94
C GLU A 149 16.78 4.62 13.90
N GLU A 150 17.93 3.96 13.73
CA GLU A 150 18.90 4.29 12.68
C GLU A 150 18.37 3.99 11.27
N GLU A 151 17.69 2.84 11.07
CA GLU A 151 17.04 2.52 9.77
C GLU A 151 15.95 3.55 9.46
N ILE A 152 15.17 3.95 10.46
CA ILE A 152 14.11 4.96 10.34
C ILE A 152 14.69 6.36 10.11
N ALA A 153 15.79 6.73 10.76
CA ALA A 153 16.44 8.02 10.57
C ALA A 153 16.87 8.25 9.12
N ARG A 154 17.26 7.20 8.39
CA ARG A 154 17.70 7.30 6.99
C ARG A 154 16.64 7.86 6.04
N ILE A 155 15.34 7.66 6.32
CA ILE A 155 14.26 8.17 5.46
C ILE A 155 13.96 9.67 5.71
N THR A 156 14.59 10.28 6.72
CA THR A 156 14.34 11.68 7.07
C THR A 156 15.09 12.68 6.19
N GLY A 157 16.00 12.20 5.33
CA GLY A 157 16.83 13.03 4.46
C GLY A 157 17.95 13.75 5.18
N GLU A 158 18.34 13.25 6.36
CA GLU A 158 19.48 13.77 7.13
C GLU A 158 20.81 13.43 6.46
N PRO A 159 21.84 14.28 6.60
CA PRO A 159 23.21 13.98 6.15
C PRO A 159 23.75 12.65 6.73
N GLU A 160 24.70 12.02 6.04
CA GLU A 160 25.31 10.75 6.49
C GLU A 160 26.03 10.85 7.85
N ASP A 161 26.50 12.04 8.22
CA ASP A 161 27.15 12.34 9.50
C ASP A 161 26.16 12.80 10.58
N SER A 162 24.85 12.80 10.30
CA SER A 162 23.82 13.18 11.26
C SER A 162 23.76 12.19 12.42
N THR A 163 23.70 12.72 13.64
CA THR A 163 23.49 11.94 14.86
C THR A 163 22.00 11.83 15.21
N TYR A 164 21.11 12.16 14.28
CA TYR A 164 19.67 12.13 14.53
C TYR A 164 19.19 10.70 14.74
N VAL A 165 18.47 10.49 15.85
CA VAL A 165 17.79 9.24 16.18
C VAL A 165 16.37 9.62 16.61
N PRO A 166 15.32 9.09 15.98
CA PRO A 166 13.94 9.40 16.35
C PRO A 166 13.61 8.85 17.75
N VAL A 167 13.26 9.75 18.67
CA VAL A 167 12.83 9.40 20.04
C VAL A 167 11.36 9.75 20.28
N ASP A 168 10.89 10.88 19.74
CA ASP A 168 9.49 11.31 19.80
C ASP A 168 8.79 11.01 18.47
N PRO A 169 7.74 10.15 18.46
CA PRO A 169 6.96 9.86 17.27
C PRO A 169 6.37 11.09 16.59
N ARG A 170 5.99 12.13 17.35
CA ARG A 170 5.38 13.35 16.79
C ARG A 170 6.40 14.19 16.06
N GLU A 171 7.58 14.38 16.66
CA GLU A 171 8.71 15.05 16.02
C GLU A 171 9.13 14.33 14.73
N PHE A 172 9.26 13.00 14.80
CA PHE A 172 9.60 12.19 13.65
C PHE A 172 8.53 12.30 12.55
N THR A 173 7.25 12.25 12.91
CA THR A 173 6.13 12.44 11.96
C THR A 173 6.24 13.80 11.25
N GLY A 174 6.66 14.85 11.93
CA GLY A 174 6.86 16.18 11.33
C GLY A 174 7.95 16.22 10.28
N ARG A 175 8.87 15.25 10.25
CA ARG A 175 9.92 15.12 9.24
C ARG A 175 9.43 14.42 7.98
N ILE A 176 8.64 13.36 8.16
CA ILE A 176 8.30 12.43 7.07
C ILE A 176 6.87 12.60 6.54
N PHE A 177 5.97 13.19 7.32
CA PHE A 177 4.55 13.23 7.00
C PHE A 177 4.04 14.67 6.87
N HIS A 178 3.52 14.96 5.69
CA HIS A 178 2.98 16.27 5.33
C HIS A 178 1.48 16.11 5.09
N THR A 179 0.69 16.93 5.76
CA THR A 179 -0.77 16.95 5.60
C THR A 179 -1.17 18.26 4.93
N CYS A 180 -2.12 18.22 4.01
CA CYS A 180 -2.57 19.42 3.30
C CYS A 180 -4.09 19.51 3.31
N TYR A 181 -4.65 20.54 3.93
CA TYR A 181 -6.05 20.90 3.81
C TYR A 181 -6.23 21.89 2.65
N MET A 182 -7.14 21.59 1.73
CA MET A 182 -7.38 22.40 0.53
C MET A 182 -8.87 22.77 0.43
N GLY A 183 -9.23 23.84 1.14
CA GLY A 183 -10.60 24.32 1.25
C GLY A 183 -11.04 25.25 0.10
N THR A 184 -12.35 25.40 -0.04
CA THR A 184 -13.03 26.36 -0.93
C THR A 184 -14.00 27.21 -0.12
N GLU A 185 -14.69 28.14 -0.78
CA GLU A 185 -15.76 28.95 -0.19
C GLU A 185 -16.89 28.10 0.43
N ASN A 186 -17.05 26.87 -0.04
CA ASN A 186 -18.08 25.93 0.44
C ASN A 186 -17.61 25.08 1.63
N SER A 187 -16.31 25.07 1.94
CA SER A 187 -15.76 24.25 3.01
C SER A 187 -16.04 24.83 4.40
N SER A 188 -16.46 24.01 5.35
CA SER A 188 -16.83 24.49 6.68
C SER A 188 -15.61 24.81 7.55
N ALA A 189 -15.77 25.78 8.46
CA ALA A 189 -14.75 26.08 9.46
C ALA A 189 -14.42 24.86 10.35
N GLU A 190 -15.42 23.99 10.55
CA GLU A 190 -15.29 22.79 11.37
C GLU A 190 -14.43 21.70 10.71
N THR A 191 -14.58 21.42 9.40
CA THR A 191 -13.70 20.46 8.70
C THR A 191 -12.26 20.94 8.67
N ARG A 192 -12.06 22.24 8.40
CA ARG A 192 -10.74 22.89 8.41
C ARG A 192 -10.06 22.81 9.78
N LYS A 193 -10.80 23.13 10.85
CA LYS A 193 -10.30 23.07 12.22
C LYS A 193 -9.93 21.64 12.64
N ARG A 194 -10.77 20.65 12.34
CA ARG A 194 -10.47 19.23 12.65
C ARG A 194 -9.21 18.74 11.94
N ALA A 195 -9.02 19.09 10.66
CA ALA A 195 -7.83 18.71 9.90
C ALA A 195 -6.54 19.27 10.52
N LYS A 196 -6.57 20.56 10.91
CA LYS A 196 -5.45 21.21 11.60
C LYS A 196 -5.14 20.55 12.95
N GLN A 197 -6.17 20.33 13.78
CA GLN A 197 -6.02 19.71 15.10
C GLN A 197 -5.48 18.28 15.01
N LEU A 198 -5.91 17.50 14.01
CA LEU A 198 -5.36 16.16 13.78
C LEU A 198 -3.88 16.23 13.37
N GLY A 199 -3.52 17.14 12.46
CA GLY A 199 -2.13 17.37 12.07
C GLY A 199 -1.24 17.73 13.25
N GLU A 200 -1.70 18.63 14.12
CA GLU A 200 -1.02 18.98 15.37
C GLU A 200 -0.89 17.79 16.32
N ALA A 201 -1.95 16.98 16.48
CA ALA A 201 -1.95 15.81 17.36
C ALA A 201 -0.91 14.76 16.92
N ILE A 202 -0.85 14.44 15.63
CA ILE A 202 0.11 13.47 15.10
C ILE A 202 1.52 14.05 14.92
N GLY A 203 1.65 15.38 14.89
CA GLY A 203 2.93 16.08 14.70
C GLY A 203 3.31 16.30 13.23
N SER A 204 2.38 16.21 12.27
CA SER A 204 2.68 16.38 10.85
C SER A 204 3.03 17.83 10.50
N TYR A 205 3.74 18.01 9.38
CA TYR A 205 3.83 19.34 8.76
C TYR A 205 2.52 19.66 8.05
N HIS A 206 1.69 20.51 8.65
CA HIS A 206 0.36 20.85 8.15
C HIS A 206 0.35 22.11 7.28
N VAL A 207 -0.13 21.96 6.05
CA VAL A 207 -0.39 23.05 5.11
C VAL A 207 -1.89 23.27 5.04
N ASP A 208 -2.31 24.52 5.09
CA ASP A 208 -3.71 24.92 4.99
C ASP A 208 -3.85 26.01 3.92
N LEU A 209 -4.59 25.71 2.85
CA LEU A 209 -4.77 26.60 1.72
C LEU A 209 -6.24 26.72 1.29
N ASN A 210 -6.56 27.86 0.68
CA ASN A 210 -7.82 28.08 -0.03
C ASN A 210 -7.55 28.09 -1.54
N MET A 211 -8.39 27.41 -2.31
CA MET A 211 -8.21 27.24 -3.76
C MET A 211 -9.21 27.99 -4.63
N ASP A 212 -10.04 28.87 -4.06
CA ASP A 212 -11.09 29.59 -4.79
C ASP A 212 -10.53 30.44 -5.94
N THR A 213 -9.35 31.04 -5.76
CA THR A 213 -8.68 31.80 -6.82
C THR A 213 -8.38 30.96 -8.05
N ILE A 214 -7.91 29.72 -7.85
CA ILE A 214 -7.55 28.81 -8.94
C ILE A 214 -8.80 28.24 -9.60
N VAL A 215 -9.79 27.84 -8.80
CA VAL A 215 -11.09 27.36 -9.29
C VAL A 215 -11.77 28.44 -10.14
N THR A 216 -11.77 29.68 -9.66
CA THR A 216 -12.34 30.84 -10.36
C THR A 216 -11.61 31.14 -11.65
N ALA A 217 -10.27 31.06 -11.67
CA ALA A 217 -9.49 31.27 -12.88
C ALA A 217 -9.86 30.27 -13.99
N VAL A 218 -9.99 28.98 -13.66
CA VAL A 218 -10.39 27.94 -14.62
C VAL A 218 -11.82 28.15 -15.12
N ARG A 219 -12.75 28.50 -14.23
CA ARG A 219 -14.15 28.80 -14.59
C ARG A 219 -14.25 30.02 -15.50
N ASN A 220 -13.49 31.08 -15.22
CA ASN A 220 -13.45 32.28 -16.03
C ASN A 220 -12.90 32.00 -17.42
N LEU A 221 -11.84 31.21 -17.53
CA LEU A 221 -11.29 30.80 -18.82
C LEU A 221 -12.34 30.02 -19.65
N PHE A 222 -13.03 29.05 -19.05
CA PHE A 222 -14.10 28.32 -19.73
C PHE A 222 -15.22 29.26 -20.22
N GLY A 223 -15.66 30.18 -19.36
CA GLY A 223 -16.68 31.17 -19.72
C GLY A 223 -16.23 32.14 -20.80
N PHE A 224 -14.97 32.56 -20.80
CA PHE A 224 -14.39 33.41 -21.83
C PHE A 224 -14.35 32.72 -23.19
N VAL A 225 -13.93 31.45 -23.24
CA VAL A 225 -13.78 30.68 -24.49
C VAL A 225 -15.13 30.25 -25.07
N THR A 226 -16.08 29.85 -24.22
CA THR A 226 -17.35 29.24 -24.68
C THR A 226 -18.53 30.19 -24.69
N GLY A 227 -18.43 31.33 -24.00
CA GLY A 227 -19.56 32.23 -23.74
C GLY A 227 -20.57 31.71 -22.71
N VAL A 228 -20.37 30.51 -22.14
CA VAL A 228 -21.29 29.89 -21.18
C VAL A 228 -20.65 29.82 -19.79
N ARG A 229 -21.39 30.22 -18.76
CA ARG A 229 -20.97 30.11 -17.35
C ARG A 229 -21.74 29.01 -16.64
N PRO A 230 -21.11 27.86 -16.34
CA PRO A 230 -21.75 26.78 -15.59
C PRO A 230 -22.18 27.25 -14.19
N ARG A 231 -23.33 26.76 -13.74
CA ARG A 231 -23.88 27.07 -12.41
C ARG A 231 -24.03 25.81 -11.56
N PHE A 232 -23.91 25.95 -10.24
CA PHE A 232 -24.30 24.90 -9.30
C PHE A 232 -25.82 24.67 -9.37
N ARG A 233 -26.28 23.49 -8.97
CA ARG A 233 -27.71 23.13 -8.96
C ARG A 233 -28.52 24.10 -8.09
N SER A 234 -27.98 24.48 -6.93
CA SER A 234 -28.56 25.49 -6.02
C SER A 234 -28.75 26.87 -6.67
N HIS A 235 -28.04 27.15 -7.77
CA HIS A 235 -28.14 28.38 -8.55
C HIS A 235 -28.81 28.17 -9.91
N GLY A 236 -29.58 27.09 -10.08
CA GLY A 236 -30.34 26.78 -11.30
C GLY A 236 -29.53 26.17 -12.43
N GLY A 237 -28.36 25.58 -12.15
CA GLY A 237 -27.59 24.79 -13.10
C GLY A 237 -28.14 23.37 -13.30
N SER A 238 -27.85 22.77 -14.45
CA SER A 238 -28.17 21.37 -14.74
C SER A 238 -27.31 20.39 -13.92
N ASN A 239 -27.70 19.11 -13.90
CA ASN A 239 -26.90 18.05 -13.27
C ASN A 239 -25.49 17.93 -13.87
N ALA A 240 -25.36 18.18 -15.18
CA ALA A 240 -24.07 18.13 -15.87
C ALA A 240 -23.15 19.27 -15.44
N GLU A 241 -23.69 20.50 -15.35
CA GLU A 241 -22.94 21.66 -14.86
C GLU A 241 -22.51 21.47 -13.40
N ASN A 242 -23.42 21.02 -12.55
CA ASN A 242 -23.14 20.78 -11.13
C ASN A 242 -21.99 19.79 -10.95
N LEU A 243 -22.09 18.64 -11.62
CA LEU A 243 -21.07 17.60 -11.57
C LEU A 243 -19.72 18.09 -12.14
N ALA A 244 -19.75 18.90 -13.21
CA ALA A 244 -18.53 19.47 -13.78
C ALA A 244 -17.83 20.44 -12.80
N LEU A 245 -18.60 21.27 -12.10
CA LEU A 245 -18.08 22.22 -11.10
C LEU A 245 -17.52 21.51 -9.84
N GLN A 246 -18.12 20.41 -9.40
CA GLN A 246 -17.56 19.58 -8.33
C GLN A 246 -16.27 18.89 -8.81
N ASN A 247 -16.29 18.30 -10.01
CA ASN A 247 -15.15 17.59 -10.57
C ASN A 247 -13.91 18.48 -10.79
N ILE A 248 -14.09 19.74 -11.22
CA ILE A 248 -12.92 20.61 -11.42
C ILE A 248 -12.23 20.96 -10.11
N GLN A 249 -12.99 21.18 -9.02
CA GLN A 249 -12.42 21.36 -7.68
C GLN A 249 -11.66 20.10 -7.24
N ALA A 250 -12.24 18.92 -7.44
CA ALA A 250 -11.62 17.65 -7.08
C ALA A 250 -10.30 17.40 -7.84
N ARG A 251 -10.24 17.71 -9.15
CA ARG A 251 -9.01 17.56 -9.96
C ARG A 251 -7.94 18.59 -9.62
N LEU A 252 -8.32 19.83 -9.31
CA LEU A 252 -7.36 20.86 -8.89
C LEU A 252 -6.68 20.50 -7.56
N ARG A 253 -7.37 19.82 -6.64
CA ARG A 253 -6.74 19.25 -5.44
C ARG A 253 -5.61 18.28 -5.77
N MET A 254 -5.81 17.41 -6.76
CA MET A 254 -4.76 16.48 -7.21
C MET A 254 -3.55 17.23 -7.78
N VAL A 255 -3.78 18.23 -8.64
CA VAL A 255 -2.69 19.04 -9.22
C VAL A 255 -1.87 19.72 -8.12
N LEU A 256 -2.55 20.32 -7.14
CA LEU A 256 -1.89 20.97 -6.00
C LEU A 256 -1.17 19.94 -5.13
N ALA A 257 -1.76 18.77 -4.85
CA ALA A 257 -1.14 17.73 -4.03
C ALA A 257 0.23 17.31 -4.59
N TYR A 258 0.32 17.08 -5.90
CA TYR A 258 1.58 16.73 -6.56
C TYR A 258 2.59 17.88 -6.58
N MET A 259 2.15 19.11 -6.82
CA MET A 259 3.03 20.28 -6.76
C MET A 259 3.65 20.45 -5.36
N PHE A 260 2.84 20.31 -4.31
CA PHE A 260 3.31 20.40 -2.93
C PHE A 260 4.18 19.19 -2.57
N ALA A 261 3.84 17.98 -3.02
CA ALA A 261 4.66 16.80 -2.80
C ALA A 261 6.08 16.94 -3.36
N GLN A 262 6.23 17.58 -4.53
CA GLN A 262 7.52 17.81 -5.17
C GLN A 262 8.32 18.96 -4.55
N LEU A 263 7.66 19.97 -3.98
CA LEU A 263 8.32 21.22 -3.56
C LEU A 263 8.35 21.47 -2.05
N LEU A 264 7.51 20.82 -1.24
CA LEU A 264 7.53 21.02 0.22
C LEU A 264 8.87 20.61 0.86
N PRO A 265 9.53 19.50 0.47
CA PRO A 265 10.88 19.22 0.96
C PRO A 265 11.85 20.36 0.66
N PHE A 266 11.85 20.87 -0.58
CA PHE A 266 12.67 22.02 -0.98
C PHE A 266 12.39 23.27 -0.15
N VAL A 267 11.11 23.63 0.05
CA VAL A 267 10.69 24.78 0.88
C VAL A 267 11.17 24.62 2.33
N ARG A 268 11.32 23.39 2.80
CA ARG A 268 11.82 23.05 4.14
C ARG A 268 13.34 22.87 4.20
N GLY A 269 14.08 23.23 3.14
CA GLY A 269 15.54 23.10 3.08
C GLY A 269 16.02 21.64 3.01
N ARG A 270 15.18 20.74 2.49
CA ARG A 270 15.46 19.30 2.36
C ARG A 270 15.52 18.91 0.88
N SER A 271 16.24 17.84 0.59
CA SER A 271 16.26 17.21 -0.74
C SER A 271 15.17 16.14 -0.89
N GLY A 272 14.87 15.78 -2.14
CA GLY A 272 13.92 14.71 -2.47
C GLY A 272 12.50 15.21 -2.71
N GLY A 273 11.56 14.27 -2.81
CA GLY A 273 10.13 14.50 -3.01
C GLY A 273 9.31 13.62 -2.08
N LEU A 274 8.02 13.92 -1.97
CA LEU A 274 7.06 13.14 -1.17
C LEU A 274 6.26 12.21 -2.07
N LEU A 275 5.89 11.04 -1.52
CA LEU A 275 4.86 10.20 -2.12
C LEU A 275 3.48 10.76 -1.77
N VAL A 276 2.63 10.95 -2.77
CA VAL A 276 1.23 11.34 -2.57
C VAL A 276 0.45 10.10 -2.14
N LEU A 277 -0.26 10.20 -1.00
CA LEU A 277 -1.11 9.14 -0.49
C LEU A 277 -2.58 9.38 -0.86
N GLY A 278 -3.20 8.38 -1.48
CA GLY A 278 -4.62 8.34 -1.75
C GLY A 278 -5.42 7.85 -0.54
N SER A 279 -6.73 8.15 -0.52
CA SER A 279 -7.62 7.80 0.59
C SER A 279 -8.98 7.25 0.14
N ALA A 280 -9.08 6.72 -1.08
CA ALA A 280 -10.27 5.99 -1.50
C ALA A 280 -10.35 4.66 -0.72
N ASN A 281 -11.54 4.23 -0.32
CA ASN A 281 -11.73 2.89 0.28
C ASN A 281 -12.24 1.86 -0.75
N VAL A 282 -12.29 0.60 -0.35
CA VAL A 282 -12.64 -0.52 -1.25
C VAL A 282 -14.08 -0.41 -1.78
N ASP A 283 -15.00 0.11 -0.97
CA ASP A 283 -16.43 0.17 -1.29
C ASP A 283 -16.73 1.29 -2.30
N GLU A 284 -16.14 2.48 -2.10
CA GLU A 284 -16.17 3.59 -3.07
C GLU A 284 -15.52 3.19 -4.39
N SER A 285 -14.38 2.49 -4.33
CA SER A 285 -13.68 1.98 -5.50
C SER A 285 -14.53 0.97 -6.27
N LEU A 286 -15.19 0.05 -5.57
CA LEU A 286 -16.08 -0.96 -6.16
C LEU A 286 -17.27 -0.32 -6.88
N ARG A 287 -17.87 0.70 -6.24
CA ARG A 287 -18.98 1.48 -6.77
C ARG A 287 -18.56 2.43 -7.90
N GLY A 288 -17.29 2.82 -7.90
CA GLY A 288 -16.72 3.88 -8.73
C GLY A 288 -17.22 5.27 -8.35
N TYR A 289 -17.53 5.48 -7.07
CA TYR A 289 -17.94 6.77 -6.51
C TYR A 289 -16.72 7.62 -6.15
N LEU A 290 -16.06 8.12 -7.20
CA LEU A 290 -14.89 9.00 -7.14
C LEU A 290 -14.78 9.78 -8.45
N THR A 291 -14.11 10.93 -8.43
CA THR A 291 -13.84 11.69 -9.65
C THR A 291 -12.58 11.14 -10.30
N LYS A 292 -12.67 10.74 -11.58
CA LYS A 292 -11.48 10.25 -12.29
C LYS A 292 -10.42 11.36 -12.36
N TYR A 293 -9.23 11.06 -11.84
CA TYR A 293 -8.08 11.97 -11.68
C TYR A 293 -8.25 13.08 -10.64
N ASP A 294 -9.04 12.86 -9.59
CA ASP A 294 -8.95 13.63 -8.34
C ASP A 294 -7.91 13.02 -7.38
N CYS A 295 -7.94 13.38 -6.09
CA CYS A 295 -7.05 12.83 -5.06
C CYS A 295 -7.24 11.32 -4.76
N SER A 296 -8.20 10.64 -5.40
CA SER A 296 -8.21 9.17 -5.49
C SER A 296 -7.08 8.62 -6.37
N SER A 297 -6.50 9.47 -7.22
CA SER A 297 -5.32 9.21 -8.05
C SER A 297 -4.09 9.82 -7.38
N ALA A 298 -3.23 8.94 -6.87
CA ALA A 298 -2.06 9.23 -6.05
C ALA A 298 -0.97 8.18 -6.37
N ASP A 299 0.14 8.18 -5.64
CA ASP A 299 1.22 7.21 -5.87
C ASP A 299 0.90 5.87 -5.21
N LEU A 300 0.38 5.90 -3.98
CA LEU A 300 -0.01 4.72 -3.20
C LEU A 300 -1.28 5.01 -2.39
N ASN A 301 -2.12 4.00 -2.16
CA ASN A 301 -3.30 4.11 -1.30
C ASN A 301 -3.28 3.04 -0.18
N PRO A 302 -2.94 3.41 1.07
CA PRO A 302 -2.83 2.45 2.17
C PRO A 302 -4.18 1.87 2.62
N ILE A 303 -5.30 2.54 2.32
CA ILE A 303 -6.64 2.12 2.76
C ILE A 303 -7.54 1.62 1.63
N GLY A 304 -7.04 1.58 0.39
CA GLY A 304 -7.84 1.22 -0.80
C GLY A 304 -8.40 -0.19 -0.78
N GLY A 305 -7.82 -1.09 0.00
CA GLY A 305 -8.32 -2.44 0.19
C GLY A 305 -9.21 -2.64 1.41
N ILE A 306 -9.54 -1.61 2.20
CA ILE A 306 -10.26 -1.72 3.48
C ILE A 306 -11.70 -1.22 3.34
N SER A 307 -12.64 -1.91 3.98
CA SER A 307 -14.06 -1.53 4.03
C SER A 307 -14.30 -0.23 4.81
N LYS A 308 -15.33 0.54 4.44
CA LYS A 308 -15.70 1.77 5.17
C LYS A 308 -16.08 1.46 6.62
N THR A 309 -16.71 0.32 6.87
CA THR A 309 -17.14 -0.10 8.20
C THR A 309 -15.93 -0.39 9.10
N ASP A 310 -14.91 -1.07 8.59
CA ASP A 310 -13.69 -1.35 9.35
C ASP A 310 -12.82 -0.11 9.52
N LEU A 311 -12.82 0.83 8.56
CA LEU A 311 -12.19 2.14 8.76
C LEU A 311 -12.80 2.90 9.94
N LYS A 312 -14.14 2.92 10.07
CA LYS A 312 -14.80 3.54 11.23
C LYS A 312 -14.42 2.85 12.54
N LYS A 313 -14.38 1.51 12.57
CA LYS A 313 -13.95 0.74 13.76
C LYS A 313 -12.48 1.04 14.10
N PHE A 314 -11.61 1.13 13.11
CA PHE A 314 -10.20 1.45 13.30
C PHE A 314 -10.02 2.84 13.89
N ILE A 315 -10.75 3.86 13.41
CA ILE A 315 -10.71 5.22 13.99
C ILE A 315 -11.17 5.20 15.46
N ALA A 316 -12.23 4.46 15.79
CA ALA A 316 -12.70 4.32 17.17
C ALA A 316 -11.66 3.64 18.08
N TYR A 317 -11.00 2.59 17.59
CA TYR A 317 -9.89 1.94 18.29
C TYR A 317 -8.68 2.89 18.46
N ALA A 318 -8.30 3.61 17.40
CA ALA A 318 -7.17 4.52 17.35
C ALA A 318 -7.34 5.71 18.31
N GLN A 319 -8.58 6.19 18.49
CA GLN A 319 -8.89 7.24 19.46
C GLN A 319 -8.35 6.93 20.85
N HIS A 320 -8.52 5.68 21.32
CA HIS A 320 -8.09 5.26 22.63
C HIS A 320 -6.65 4.74 22.65
N SER A 321 -6.26 3.97 21.63
CA SER A 321 -4.97 3.26 21.60
C SER A 321 -3.78 4.17 21.35
N PHE A 322 -4.01 5.32 20.70
CA PHE A 322 -2.98 6.32 20.43
C PHE A 322 -3.17 7.62 21.22
N ASP A 323 -4.10 7.65 22.19
CA ASP A 323 -4.45 8.84 22.97
C ASP A 323 -4.78 10.06 22.08
N MET A 324 -5.66 9.84 21.09
CA MET A 324 -6.06 10.84 20.09
C MET A 324 -7.55 11.14 20.18
N PRO A 325 -8.02 11.87 21.21
CA PRO A 325 -9.45 12.17 21.42
C PRO A 325 -10.09 12.92 20.25
N ILE A 326 -9.29 13.66 19.47
CA ILE A 326 -9.74 14.36 18.26
C ILE A 326 -10.41 13.42 17.24
N LEU A 327 -10.02 12.13 17.21
CA LEU A 327 -10.59 11.12 16.30
C LEU A 327 -12.08 10.89 16.53
N GLY A 328 -12.58 11.07 17.75
CA GLY A 328 -14.01 10.96 18.05
C GLY A 328 -14.86 11.97 17.28
N SER A 329 -14.32 13.17 17.01
CA SER A 329 -15.01 14.21 16.25
C SER A 329 -15.25 13.83 14.78
N PHE A 330 -14.43 12.95 14.21
CA PHE A 330 -14.59 12.45 12.83
C PHE A 330 -15.67 11.36 12.75
N LEU A 331 -15.84 10.57 13.81
CA LEU A 331 -16.87 9.52 13.87
C LEU A 331 -18.28 10.11 14.01
N SER A 332 -18.41 11.21 14.76
CA SER A 332 -19.70 11.88 14.97
C SER A 332 -20.05 12.90 13.88
N ALA A 333 -19.09 13.27 13.02
CA ALA A 333 -19.33 14.21 11.94
C ALA A 333 -20.21 13.60 10.85
N VAL A 334 -21.10 14.41 10.28
CA VAL A 334 -21.89 14.00 9.10
C VAL A 334 -20.95 13.89 7.89
N PRO A 335 -20.89 12.73 7.20
CA PRO A 335 -20.09 12.58 5.98
C PRO A 335 -20.67 13.48 4.88
N THR A 336 -19.91 14.50 4.47
CA THR A 336 -20.28 15.40 3.38
C THR A 336 -19.05 15.86 2.61
N ALA A 337 -19.19 16.01 1.28
CA ALA A 337 -18.08 16.36 0.40
C ALA A 337 -17.79 17.87 0.33
N GLU A 338 -18.72 18.73 0.79
CA GLU A 338 -18.60 20.21 0.78
C GLU A 338 -18.14 20.80 -0.58
N LEU A 339 -18.53 20.17 -1.70
CA LEU A 339 -18.14 20.60 -3.06
C LEU A 339 -19.15 21.50 -3.75
N GLU A 340 -20.34 21.67 -3.17
CA GLU A 340 -21.40 22.56 -3.64
C GLU A 340 -21.97 23.37 -2.47
N PRO A 341 -22.59 24.54 -2.74
CA PRO A 341 -23.16 25.37 -1.69
C PRO A 341 -24.25 24.61 -0.92
N ILE A 342 -24.06 24.50 0.40
CA ILE A 342 -25.04 23.88 1.31
C ILE A 342 -26.28 24.79 1.36
N THR A 343 -27.47 24.23 1.17
CA THR A 343 -28.74 24.93 1.43
C THR A 343 -29.35 24.43 2.72
N GLU A 344 -30.21 25.23 3.38
CA GLU A 344 -30.91 24.84 4.61
C GLU A 344 -31.68 23.50 4.47
N THR A 345 -32.02 23.12 3.23
CA THR A 345 -32.80 21.94 2.87
C THR A 345 -31.98 20.76 2.31
N TYR A 346 -30.67 20.91 2.09
CA TYR A 346 -29.87 19.88 1.43
C TYR A 346 -28.45 19.77 2.02
N VAL A 347 -28.19 18.64 2.67
CA VAL A 347 -26.86 18.20 3.09
C VAL A 347 -26.50 16.97 2.25
N GLN A 348 -25.43 17.07 1.47
CA GLN A 348 -24.93 15.98 0.65
C GLN A 348 -24.35 14.89 1.56
N SER A 349 -24.93 13.68 1.52
CA SER A 349 -24.37 12.49 2.19
C SER A 349 -24.03 11.42 1.16
N ASP A 350 -22.88 10.77 1.34
CA ASP A 350 -22.31 9.83 0.36
C ASP A 350 -23.28 8.67 0.04
N GLU A 351 -23.94 8.10 1.05
CA GLU A 351 -24.86 6.97 0.87
C GLU A 351 -26.13 7.36 0.12
N ALA A 352 -26.65 8.57 0.36
CA ALA A 352 -27.81 9.09 -0.37
C ALA A 352 -27.46 9.33 -1.85
N ASP A 353 -26.28 9.89 -2.13
CA ASP A 353 -25.80 10.11 -3.49
C ASP A 353 -25.52 8.79 -4.24
N MET A 354 -24.96 7.80 -3.55
CA MET A 354 -24.71 6.48 -4.13
C MET A 354 -26.00 5.69 -4.37
N GLY A 355 -27.07 5.99 -3.62
CA GLY A 355 -28.34 5.27 -3.61
C GLY A 355 -28.27 3.90 -2.90
N MET A 356 -27.27 3.72 -2.04
CA MET A 356 -26.98 2.47 -1.32
C MET A 356 -26.07 2.74 -0.11
N THR A 357 -26.25 1.95 0.95
CA THR A 357 -25.41 2.07 2.14
C THR A 357 -24.07 1.35 1.95
N TYR A 358 -23.08 1.68 2.77
CA TYR A 358 -21.79 0.97 2.79
C TYR A 358 -21.93 -0.50 3.19
N ASP A 359 -22.91 -0.82 4.04
CA ASP A 359 -23.23 -2.20 4.42
C ASP A 359 -23.77 -3.01 3.22
N GLU A 360 -24.69 -2.40 2.45
CA GLU A 360 -25.20 -3.00 1.21
C GLU A 360 -24.06 -3.19 0.19
N LEU A 361 -23.20 -2.19 0.01
CA LEU A 361 -22.04 -2.27 -0.87
C LEU A 361 -21.08 -3.41 -0.51
N SER A 362 -20.82 -3.61 0.78
CA SER A 362 -19.99 -4.71 1.27
C SER A 362 -20.61 -6.08 0.92
N VAL A 363 -21.92 -6.22 1.07
CA VAL A 363 -22.65 -7.45 0.67
C VAL A 363 -22.53 -7.68 -0.84
N PHE A 364 -22.82 -6.67 -1.66
CA PHE A 364 -22.67 -6.77 -3.12
C PHE A 364 -21.23 -7.10 -3.54
N GLY A 365 -20.23 -6.51 -2.87
CA GLY A 365 -18.81 -6.80 -3.07
C GLY A 365 -18.49 -8.27 -2.87
N ARG A 366 -18.88 -8.83 -1.72
CA ARG A 366 -18.68 -10.26 -1.39
C ARG A 366 -19.42 -11.18 -2.35
N LEU A 367 -20.70 -10.93 -2.63
CA LEU A 367 -21.48 -11.73 -3.58
C LEU A 367 -20.82 -11.74 -4.97
N ARG A 368 -20.41 -10.57 -5.49
CA ARG A 368 -19.75 -10.44 -6.80
C ARG A 368 -18.41 -11.18 -6.85
N LYS A 369 -17.53 -10.95 -5.86
CA LYS A 369 -16.13 -11.36 -5.94
C LYS A 369 -15.82 -12.66 -5.22
N VAL A 370 -16.35 -12.87 -4.01
CA VAL A 370 -16.09 -14.08 -3.22
C VAL A 370 -16.97 -15.21 -3.72
N GLU A 371 -18.28 -14.96 -3.83
CA GLU A 371 -19.26 -15.98 -4.24
C GLU A 371 -19.49 -16.07 -5.75
N LYS A 372 -18.78 -15.23 -6.52
CA LYS A 372 -18.76 -15.27 -7.99
C LYS A 372 -20.14 -15.06 -8.63
N CYS A 373 -21.01 -14.29 -8.00
CA CYS A 373 -22.35 -14.03 -8.50
C CYS A 373 -22.36 -12.90 -9.56
N GLY A 374 -23.07 -13.15 -10.66
CA GLY A 374 -23.50 -12.12 -11.62
C GLY A 374 -24.82 -11.49 -11.19
N PRO A 375 -25.45 -10.63 -12.02
CA PRO A 375 -26.68 -9.93 -11.63
C PRO A 375 -27.81 -10.86 -11.17
N TYR A 376 -28.12 -11.88 -11.97
CA TYR A 376 -29.22 -12.80 -11.67
C TYR A 376 -28.95 -13.66 -10.42
N SER A 377 -27.75 -14.24 -10.27
CA SER A 377 -27.42 -15.04 -9.08
C SER A 377 -27.35 -14.20 -7.81
N THR A 378 -26.89 -12.94 -7.90
CA THR A 378 -26.93 -11.98 -6.79
C THR A 378 -28.37 -11.74 -6.35
N PHE A 379 -29.25 -11.45 -7.30
CA PHE A 379 -30.69 -11.29 -7.03
C PHE A 379 -31.28 -12.52 -6.34
N THR A 380 -31.06 -13.73 -6.87
CA THR A 380 -31.62 -14.94 -6.27
C THR A 380 -31.12 -15.19 -4.85
N LYS A 381 -29.85 -14.88 -4.55
CA LYS A 381 -29.32 -15.00 -3.17
C LYS A 381 -29.94 -13.98 -2.24
N LEU A 382 -30.01 -12.71 -2.66
CA LEU A 382 -30.58 -11.65 -1.85
C LEU A 382 -32.08 -11.81 -1.62
N ILE A 383 -32.82 -12.52 -2.49
CA ILE A 383 -34.20 -12.93 -2.19
C ILE A 383 -34.26 -13.80 -0.92
N HIS A 384 -33.30 -14.70 -0.72
CA HIS A 384 -33.26 -15.54 0.49
C HIS A 384 -32.77 -14.77 1.72
N GLU A 385 -31.84 -13.84 1.55
CA GLU A 385 -31.23 -13.10 2.68
C GLU A 385 -32.07 -11.88 3.11
N TRP A 386 -32.65 -11.15 2.16
CA TRP A 386 -33.36 -9.88 2.39
C TRP A 386 -34.88 -10.00 2.19
N GLY A 387 -35.38 -11.13 1.67
CA GLY A 387 -36.81 -11.30 1.35
C GLY A 387 -37.75 -11.28 2.56
N SER A 388 -37.21 -11.27 3.80
CA SER A 388 -38.00 -11.06 5.02
C SER A 388 -38.32 -9.60 5.31
N PHE A 389 -37.60 -8.64 4.69
CA PHE A 389 -37.78 -7.20 4.94
C PHE A 389 -37.76 -6.34 3.67
N LEU A 390 -37.46 -6.90 2.49
CA LEU A 390 -37.59 -6.24 1.19
C LEU A 390 -38.41 -7.11 0.23
N SER A 391 -39.23 -6.46 -0.59
CA SER A 391 -39.96 -7.15 -1.65
C SER A 391 -39.03 -7.61 -2.79
N PRO A 392 -39.41 -8.63 -3.58
CA PRO A 392 -38.62 -9.04 -4.74
C PRO A 392 -38.31 -7.88 -5.71
N THR A 393 -39.24 -6.96 -5.91
CA THR A 393 -39.05 -5.79 -6.78
C THR A 393 -38.02 -4.82 -6.22
N GLN A 394 -38.05 -4.55 -4.91
CA GLN A 394 -37.05 -3.67 -4.26
C GLN A 394 -35.65 -4.27 -4.32
N ILE A 395 -35.52 -5.59 -4.12
CA ILE A 395 -34.24 -6.30 -4.24
C ILE A 395 -33.74 -6.23 -5.69
N ALA A 396 -34.63 -6.44 -6.67
CA ALA A 396 -34.30 -6.31 -8.08
C ALA A 396 -33.78 -4.90 -8.43
N GLU A 397 -34.42 -3.84 -7.93
CA GLU A 397 -33.98 -2.46 -8.14
C GLU A 397 -32.57 -2.21 -7.58
N LYS A 398 -32.29 -2.65 -6.34
CA LYS A 398 -30.97 -2.51 -5.71
C LYS A 398 -29.88 -3.26 -6.48
N VAL A 399 -30.15 -4.50 -6.89
CA VAL A 399 -29.22 -5.31 -7.69
C VAL A 399 -28.94 -4.64 -9.04
N LYS A 400 -29.98 -4.18 -9.75
CA LYS A 400 -29.84 -3.51 -11.04
C LYS A 400 -29.04 -2.22 -10.90
N LEU A 401 -29.31 -1.42 -9.86
CA LEU A 401 -28.58 -0.19 -9.58
C LEU A 401 -27.09 -0.46 -9.35
N PHE A 402 -26.75 -1.42 -8.48
CA PHE A 402 -25.36 -1.80 -8.20
C PHE A 402 -24.61 -2.20 -9.48
N PHE A 403 -25.15 -3.15 -10.26
CA PHE A 403 -24.47 -3.64 -11.46
C PHE A 403 -24.38 -2.58 -12.57
N PHE A 404 -25.42 -1.76 -12.76
CA PHE A 404 -25.41 -0.67 -13.73
C PHE A 404 -24.28 0.32 -13.44
N GLU A 405 -24.19 0.72 -12.17
CA GLU A 405 -23.22 1.69 -11.70
C GLU A 405 -21.79 1.16 -11.69
N HIS A 406 -21.60 -0.07 -11.21
CA HIS A 406 -20.32 -0.76 -11.28
C HIS A 406 -19.82 -0.84 -12.73
N ALA A 407 -20.67 -1.25 -13.66
CA ALA A 407 -20.32 -1.36 -15.07
C ALA A 407 -19.99 -0.02 -15.73
N ARG A 408 -20.80 1.02 -15.47
CA ARG A 408 -20.57 2.36 -16.02
C ARG A 408 -19.27 2.97 -15.50
N ASN A 409 -18.93 2.75 -14.23
CA ASN A 409 -17.77 3.33 -13.59
C ASN A 409 -16.51 2.45 -13.62
N ARG A 410 -16.58 1.22 -14.15
CA ARG A 410 -15.44 0.28 -14.11
C ARG A 410 -14.17 0.84 -14.76
N HIS A 411 -14.31 1.65 -15.81
CA HIS A 411 -13.20 2.33 -16.46
C HIS A 411 -12.38 3.25 -15.53
N LYS A 412 -12.86 3.59 -14.33
CA LYS A 412 -12.08 4.33 -13.33
C LYS A 412 -11.05 3.43 -12.64
N MET A 413 -11.34 2.14 -12.49
CA MET A 413 -10.47 1.17 -11.81
C MET A 413 -9.19 0.86 -12.58
N THR A 414 -9.22 0.98 -13.91
CA THR A 414 -8.05 0.72 -14.76
C THR A 414 -6.90 1.71 -14.53
N THR A 415 -7.19 2.85 -13.90
CA THR A 415 -6.23 3.92 -13.61
C THR A 415 -6.29 4.35 -12.14
N LEU A 416 -6.90 3.54 -11.27
CA LEU A 416 -6.97 3.85 -9.85
C LEU A 416 -5.61 3.55 -9.21
N THR A 417 -5.25 4.35 -8.20
CA THR A 417 -4.03 4.20 -7.41
C THR A 417 -3.83 2.76 -6.91
N PRO A 418 -2.62 2.20 -7.02
CA PRO A 418 -2.32 0.89 -6.44
C PRO A 418 -2.51 0.95 -4.92
N SER A 419 -3.20 -0.05 -4.38
CA SER A 419 -3.60 -0.08 -2.97
C SER A 419 -3.06 -1.29 -2.22
N TYR A 420 -2.93 -1.12 -0.90
CA TYR A 420 -2.70 -2.25 0.00
C TYR A 420 -3.86 -3.26 -0.14
N HIS A 421 -3.52 -4.54 -0.26
CA HIS A 421 -4.50 -5.61 -0.34
C HIS A 421 -4.91 -6.05 1.06
N ALA A 422 -6.20 -5.90 1.41
CA ALA A 422 -6.76 -6.37 2.67
C ALA A 422 -8.01 -7.23 2.45
N GLU A 423 -9.03 -6.68 1.79
CA GLU A 423 -10.29 -7.37 1.57
C GLU A 423 -10.25 -8.38 0.41
N SER A 424 -10.80 -9.56 0.66
CA SER A 424 -10.94 -10.64 -0.33
C SER A 424 -11.91 -10.32 -1.48
N TYR A 425 -12.63 -9.20 -1.38
CA TYR A 425 -13.56 -8.73 -2.40
C TYR A 425 -13.08 -7.51 -3.19
N SER A 426 -11.79 -7.15 -3.08
CA SER A 426 -11.18 -6.00 -3.75
C SER A 426 -11.52 -5.92 -5.26
N PRO A 427 -11.82 -4.71 -5.79
CA PRO A 427 -12.05 -4.47 -7.20
C PRO A 427 -10.78 -4.14 -7.99
N ASP A 428 -9.57 -4.25 -7.42
CA ASP A 428 -8.30 -3.95 -8.11
C ASP A 428 -8.20 -4.65 -9.48
N ASP A 429 -7.98 -3.88 -10.54
CA ASP A 429 -7.97 -4.38 -11.92
C ASP A 429 -6.58 -4.86 -12.37
N ASN A 430 -5.51 -4.47 -11.68
CA ASN A 430 -4.14 -4.72 -12.12
C ASN A 430 -3.68 -6.15 -11.87
N ARG A 431 -4.14 -6.77 -10.78
CA ARG A 431 -3.67 -8.09 -10.34
C ARG A 431 -4.79 -8.97 -9.81
N PHE A 432 -5.75 -8.42 -9.08
CA PHE A 432 -6.67 -9.25 -8.28
C PHE A 432 -8.02 -9.55 -8.93
N ASP A 433 -8.64 -8.59 -9.62
CA ASP A 433 -9.94 -8.68 -10.25
C ASP A 433 -9.93 -8.25 -11.71
N LEU A 434 -9.32 -9.10 -12.55
CA LEU A 434 -9.29 -8.89 -14.00
C LEU A 434 -10.71 -8.94 -14.59
N ARG A 435 -11.17 -7.83 -15.17
CA ARG A 435 -12.53 -7.68 -15.71
C ARG A 435 -12.54 -6.81 -16.97
N PRO A 436 -13.55 -6.94 -17.85
CA PRO A 436 -13.83 -5.91 -18.85
C PRO A 436 -14.00 -4.53 -18.20
N PHE A 437 -13.72 -3.47 -18.92
CA PHE A 437 -14.06 -2.09 -18.51
C PHE A 437 -15.02 -1.41 -19.50
N LEU A 438 -15.31 -2.07 -20.63
CA LEU A 438 -16.36 -1.70 -21.57
C LEU A 438 -17.49 -2.73 -21.48
N TYR A 439 -18.53 -2.40 -20.72
CA TYR A 439 -19.69 -3.26 -20.49
C TYR A 439 -20.93 -2.77 -21.22
N PRO A 440 -21.86 -3.68 -21.59
CA PRO A 440 -23.25 -3.31 -21.81
C PRO A 440 -23.91 -3.00 -20.46
N ALA A 441 -23.71 -1.79 -19.93
CA ALA A 441 -24.03 -1.43 -18.55
C ALA A 441 -25.50 -1.67 -18.12
N ARG A 442 -26.43 -1.78 -19.09
CA ARG A 442 -27.84 -2.09 -18.82
C ARG A 442 -28.15 -3.60 -18.74
N PHE A 443 -27.17 -4.47 -18.96
CA PHE A 443 -27.28 -5.94 -18.86
C PHE A 443 -28.64 -6.49 -19.35
N PRO A 444 -29.01 -6.24 -20.62
CA PRO A 444 -30.39 -6.36 -21.08
C PRO A 444 -30.99 -7.75 -20.85
N TRP A 445 -30.19 -8.81 -21.04
CA TRP A 445 -30.65 -10.18 -20.80
C TRP A 445 -30.85 -10.48 -19.31
N GLN A 446 -29.85 -10.15 -18.49
CA GLN A 446 -29.85 -10.46 -17.07
C GLN A 446 -30.92 -9.66 -16.32
N PHE A 447 -31.07 -8.37 -16.64
CA PHE A 447 -32.07 -7.51 -16.01
C PHE A 447 -33.49 -7.92 -16.39
N LYS A 448 -33.73 -8.25 -17.68
CA LYS A 448 -35.02 -8.81 -18.09
C LYS A 448 -35.36 -10.08 -17.31
N LYS A 449 -34.38 -10.98 -17.11
CA LYS A 449 -34.60 -12.22 -16.35
C LYS A 449 -34.89 -11.97 -14.88
N ILE A 450 -34.23 -10.98 -14.27
CA ILE A 450 -34.53 -10.54 -12.90
C ILE A 450 -35.97 -10.03 -12.82
N ASP A 451 -36.39 -9.17 -13.75
CA ASP A 451 -37.74 -8.58 -13.75
C ASP A 451 -38.84 -9.65 -13.90
N GLU A 452 -38.65 -10.62 -14.79
CA GLU A 452 -39.57 -11.77 -14.96
C GLU A 452 -39.75 -12.57 -13.65
N VAL A 453 -38.66 -12.82 -12.93
CA VAL A 453 -38.69 -13.62 -11.69
C VAL A 453 -39.21 -12.81 -10.51
N ALA A 454 -38.80 -11.54 -10.39
CA ALA A 454 -39.29 -10.65 -9.35
C ALA A 454 -40.80 -10.47 -9.42
N ALA A 455 -41.38 -10.38 -10.62
CA ALA A 455 -42.83 -10.27 -10.81
C ALA A 455 -43.60 -11.55 -10.47
N ALA A 456 -42.94 -12.73 -10.53
CA ALA A 456 -43.57 -14.02 -10.26
C ALA A 456 -43.47 -14.44 -8.78
N LEU A 457 -42.55 -13.87 -8.01
CA LEU A 457 -42.32 -14.23 -6.61
C LEU A 457 -43.29 -13.50 -5.67
N PRO A 458 -43.83 -14.20 -4.65
CA PRO A 458 -44.69 -13.55 -3.65
C PRO A 458 -43.87 -12.60 -2.76
N ASP A 459 -44.47 -11.47 -2.40
CA ASP A 459 -43.88 -10.54 -1.43
C ASP A 459 -44.08 -11.07 -0.01
N ARG A 460 -42.98 -11.37 0.67
CA ARG A 460 -42.95 -11.89 2.05
C ARG A 460 -42.53 -10.83 3.08
N SER A 461 -42.17 -9.63 2.63
CA SER A 461 -41.68 -8.55 3.51
C SER A 461 -42.74 -7.98 4.45
N ILE A 462 -44.02 -8.17 4.11
CA ILE A 462 -45.17 -7.64 4.86
C ILE A 462 -45.69 -8.64 5.92
N GLN A 463 -45.26 -9.90 5.90
CA GLN A 463 -45.83 -10.95 6.77
C GLN A 463 -45.31 -10.94 8.22
N SER A 464 -44.27 -10.17 8.56
CA SER A 464 -43.71 -10.17 9.92
C SER A 464 -44.50 -9.33 10.94
N SER A 465 -45.40 -8.45 10.51
CA SER A 465 -46.17 -7.57 11.41
C SER A 465 -47.53 -8.14 11.86
N ALA A 466 -47.93 -9.33 11.42
CA ALA A 466 -49.27 -9.89 11.69
C ALA A 466 -49.31 -10.99 12.77
N VAL A 467 -48.17 -11.49 13.25
CA VAL A 467 -48.15 -12.70 14.10
C VAL A 467 -48.22 -12.39 15.61
N ASP A 468 -48.11 -11.13 16.03
CA ASP A 468 -48.10 -10.75 17.46
C ASP A 468 -49.44 -10.20 18.00
N LYS A 469 -50.53 -10.22 17.22
CA LYS A 469 -51.85 -9.72 17.67
C LYS A 469 -52.86 -10.79 18.13
N ASP A 470 -52.61 -12.08 17.89
CA ASP A 470 -53.57 -13.16 18.19
C ASP A 470 -53.19 -14.03 19.42
N LYS A 471 -52.41 -13.51 20.37
CA LYS A 471 -52.06 -14.23 21.62
C LYS A 471 -52.60 -13.64 22.92
N THR A 472 -53.65 -12.83 22.83
CA THR A 472 -54.44 -12.44 24.01
C THR A 472 -55.92 -12.42 23.66
N GLU A 473 -56.56 -13.58 23.75
CA GLU A 473 -57.93 -13.78 24.26
C GLU A 473 -58.02 -15.13 24.98
#